data_AF-A0A818E7B7-F1
#
_entry.id   AF-A0A818E7B7-F1
#
_cell.length_a   1.000
_cell.length_b   1.000
_cell.length_c   1.000
_cell.angle_alpha   90.00
_cell.angle_beta   90.00
_cell.angle_gamma   90.00
#
_symmetry.space_group_name_H-M   'P 1'
#
loop_
_entity.id
_entity.type
_entity.pdbx_description
1 polymer ?
#
loop_
_entity_poly.entity_id
_entity_poly.type
_entity_poly.pdbx_seq_one_letter_code
_entity_poly.pdbx_strand_id
1 'polypeptide(L)'
;DNILKESEETGEHTLKRTLGSGALLALGIGAIIGAGIFVRTAAAAGNHAGPGVMISYIIAGIGCAFAGLCYVEFASMIPIAGSAYTYSYATMGELIAWIIGWDLILEYALGAACVAIA
;
A
#
# COMPACT_ATOMS: atom_id res chain seq x y z
N ASP A 1 -21.76 -3.06 9.79
CA ASP A 1 -22.41 -1.74 9.93
C ASP A 1 -21.71 -0.72 10.83
N ASN A 2 -21.20 -1.07 12.03
CA ASN A 2 -20.60 -0.07 12.94
C ASN A 2 -19.39 0.70 12.36
N ILE A 3 -18.56 0.05 11.53
CA ILE A 3 -17.33 0.66 10.97
C ILE A 3 -17.66 1.74 9.91
N LEU A 4 -18.73 1.54 9.14
CA LEU A 4 -19.20 2.54 8.17
C LEU A 4 -19.80 3.75 8.88
N LYS A 5 -20.56 3.51 9.97
CA LYS A 5 -21.11 4.60 10.80
C LYS A 5 -20.01 5.45 11.43
N GLU A 6 -18.93 4.85 11.94
CA GLU A 6 -17.78 5.57 12.51
C GLU A 6 -17.06 6.44 11.46
N SER A 7 -17.01 6.02 10.20
CA SER A 7 -16.42 6.82 9.11
C SER A 7 -17.28 8.00 8.64
N GLU A 8 -18.58 8.00 8.97
CA GLU A 8 -19.53 9.08 8.67
C GLU A 8 -19.73 10.04 9.86
N GLU A 9 -19.24 9.69 11.05
CA GLU A 9 -19.30 10.58 12.21
C GLU A 9 -18.52 11.87 11.93
N THR A 10 -19.23 13.00 12.06
CA THR A 10 -18.68 14.35 11.92
C THR A 10 -18.99 15.11 13.21
N GLY A 11 -17.98 15.28 14.06
CA GLY A 11 -18.06 15.95 15.37
C GLY A 11 -16.73 16.58 15.80
N GLU A 12 -16.70 17.23 16.96
CA GLU A 12 -15.51 17.93 17.49
C GLU A 12 -14.28 17.02 17.73
N HIS A 13 -14.48 15.69 17.77
CA HIS A 13 -13.42 14.68 17.87
C HIS A 13 -12.98 14.06 16.53
N THR A 14 -13.46 14.58 15.39
CA THR A 14 -13.23 13.99 14.06
C THR A 14 -12.33 14.86 13.18
N LEU A 15 -11.50 14.23 12.33
CA LEU A 15 -10.58 14.96 11.46
C LEU A 15 -11.33 15.69 10.34
N LYS A 16 -11.01 16.97 10.12
CA LYS A 16 -11.55 17.74 9.00
C LYS A 16 -11.06 17.15 7.67
N ARG A 17 -11.97 16.70 6.81
CA ARG A 17 -11.66 16.22 5.45
C ARG A 17 -11.20 17.38 4.56
N THR A 18 -9.89 17.59 4.48
CA THR A 18 -9.25 18.65 3.66
C THR A 18 -8.46 18.13 2.47
N LEU A 19 -8.18 16.82 2.41
CA LEU A 19 -7.44 16.21 1.29
C LEU A 19 -8.34 16.05 0.07
N GLY A 20 -7.99 16.75 -1.01
CA GLY A 20 -8.55 16.53 -2.35
C GLY A 20 -7.78 15.46 -3.14
N SER A 21 -8.26 15.15 -4.35
CA SER A 21 -7.68 14.13 -5.24
C SER A 21 -6.19 14.34 -5.54
N GLY A 22 -5.77 15.59 -5.80
CA GLY A 22 -4.37 15.91 -6.06
C GLY A 22 -3.45 15.70 -4.86
N ALA A 23 -3.93 15.98 -3.64
CA ALA A 23 -3.17 15.75 -2.41
C ALA A 23 -3.04 14.24 -2.12
N LEU A 24 -4.09 13.45 -2.38
CA LEU A 24 -4.05 11.99 -2.25
C LEU A 24 -3.09 11.36 -3.27
N LEU A 25 -3.06 11.87 -4.51
CA LEU A 25 -2.09 11.41 -5.51
C LEU A 25 -0.66 11.71 -5.09
N ALA A 26 -0.39 12.93 -4.59
CA ALA A 26 0.93 13.30 -4.08
C ALA A 26 1.35 12.43 -2.90
N LEU A 27 0.43 12.12 -1.99
CA LEU A 27 0.65 11.20 -0.88
C LEU A 27 1.04 9.79 -1.38
N GLY A 28 0.32 9.26 -2.38
CA GLY A 28 0.62 7.97 -2.99
C GLY A 28 2.01 7.92 -3.64
N ILE A 29 2.37 8.95 -4.42
CA ILE A 29 3.70 9.04 -5.05
C ILE A 29 4.81 9.09 -3.98
N GLY A 30 4.61 9.90 -2.94
CA GLY A 30 5.57 10.03 -1.83
C GLY A 30 5.74 8.74 -1.02
N ALA A 31 4.69 7.93 -0.91
CA ALA A 31 4.75 6.63 -0.22
C ALA A 31 5.47 5.55 -1.04
N ILE A 32 5.43 5.62 -2.38
CA ILE A 32 6.02 4.60 -3.28
C ILE A 32 7.49 4.87 -3.58
N ILE A 33 7.87 6.13 -3.82
CA ILE A 33 9.25 6.49 -4.16
C ILE A 33 10.10 6.52 -2.89
N GLY A 34 10.97 5.53 -2.71
CA GLY A 34 11.84 5.42 -1.53
C GLY A 34 13.20 4.79 -1.82
N ALA A 35 13.90 4.38 -0.75
CA ALA A 35 15.27 3.84 -0.80
C ALA A 35 15.44 2.65 -1.76
N GLY A 36 14.37 1.89 -2.03
CA GLY A 36 14.37 0.75 -2.93
C GLY A 36 14.88 1.09 -4.34
N ILE A 37 14.44 2.20 -4.96
CA ILE A 37 14.87 2.54 -6.32
C ILE A 37 16.34 3.00 -6.36
N PHE A 38 16.84 3.58 -5.29
CA PHE A 38 18.21 4.10 -5.22
C PHE A 38 19.24 3.00 -4.92
N VAL A 39 18.88 2.03 -4.08
CA VAL A 39 19.81 0.98 -3.61
C VAL A 39 19.59 -0.36 -4.32
N ARG A 40 18.34 -0.81 -4.46
CA ARG A 40 18.05 -2.16 -5.00
C ARG A 40 18.14 -2.22 -6.51
N THR A 41 17.86 -1.12 -7.22
CA THR A 41 18.01 -1.06 -8.69
C THR A 41 19.46 -1.30 -9.12
N ALA A 42 20.43 -0.69 -8.41
CA ALA A 42 21.85 -0.87 -8.69
C ALA A 42 22.29 -2.33 -8.45
N ALA A 43 21.85 -2.93 -7.34
CA ALA A 43 22.13 -4.33 -7.04
C ALA A 43 21.46 -5.30 -8.03
N ALA A 44 20.24 -5.00 -8.49
CA ALA A 44 19.53 -5.80 -9.50
C ALA A 44 20.18 -5.70 -10.88
N ALA A 45 20.61 -4.50 -11.28
CA ALA A 45 21.35 -4.29 -12.53
C ALA A 45 22.73 -4.96 -12.48
N GLY A 46 23.46 -4.85 -11.37
CA GLY A 46 24.83 -5.39 -11.26
C GLY A 46 24.90 -6.92 -11.16
N ASN A 47 23.99 -7.56 -10.40
CA ASN A 47 24.13 -8.98 -10.04
C ASN A 47 23.10 -9.91 -10.70
N HIS A 48 22.02 -9.39 -11.28
CA HIS A 48 20.91 -10.25 -11.76
C HIS A 48 20.58 -10.02 -13.24
N ALA A 49 20.20 -8.79 -13.61
CA ALA A 49 19.56 -8.55 -14.92
C ALA A 49 20.43 -7.77 -15.92
N GLY A 50 21.51 -7.09 -15.47
CA GLY A 50 22.33 -6.26 -16.36
C GLY A 50 21.49 -5.18 -17.06
N PRO A 51 21.71 -4.94 -18.36
CA PRO A 51 20.89 -4.03 -19.18
C PRO A 51 19.39 -4.41 -19.24
N GLY A 52 19.04 -5.66 -18.94
CA GLY A 52 17.67 -6.18 -18.94
C GLY A 52 16.82 -5.76 -17.74
N VAL A 53 17.39 -5.02 -16.77
CA VAL A 53 16.67 -4.52 -15.59
C VAL A 53 15.43 -3.70 -15.97
N MET A 54 15.49 -2.96 -17.07
CA MET A 54 14.36 -2.17 -17.58
C MET A 54 13.16 -3.05 -17.96
N ILE A 55 13.39 -4.19 -18.62
CA ILE A 55 12.32 -5.13 -18.99
C ILE A 55 11.70 -5.74 -17.73
N SER A 56 12.53 -6.05 -16.73
CA SER A 56 12.06 -6.58 -15.44
C SER A 56 11.15 -5.58 -14.72
N TYR A 57 11.51 -4.29 -14.71
CA TYR A 57 10.67 -3.23 -14.14
C TYR A 57 9.35 -3.02 -14.89
N ILE A 58 9.35 -3.17 -16.22
CA ILE A 58 8.11 -3.07 -17.00
C ILE A 58 7.16 -4.21 -16.62
N ILE A 59 7.65 -5.44 -16.54
CA ILE A 59 6.84 -6.60 -16.17
C ILE A 59 6.32 -6.46 -14.73
N ALA A 60 7.19 -6.08 -13.79
CA ALA A 60 6.79 -5.82 -12.41
C ALA A 60 5.75 -4.68 -12.32
N GLY A 61 5.93 -3.60 -13.09
CA GLY A 61 5.02 -2.47 -13.14
C GLY A 61 3.61 -2.85 -13.65
N ILE A 62 3.53 -3.72 -14.65
CA ILE A 62 2.25 -4.25 -15.13
C ILE A 62 1.56 -5.07 -14.03
N GLY A 63 2.31 -5.91 -13.31
CA GLY A 63 1.78 -6.65 -12.15
C GLY A 63 1.24 -5.73 -11.05
N CYS A 64 2.00 -4.69 -10.69
CA CYS A 64 1.57 -3.68 -9.73
C CYS A 64 0.34 -2.90 -10.22
N ALA A 65 0.20 -2.64 -11.53
CA ALA A 65 -0.95 -1.95 -12.09
C ALA A 65 -2.24 -2.78 -11.92
N PHE A 66 -2.17 -4.10 -12.18
CA PHE A 66 -3.32 -4.98 -11.94
C PHE A 66 -3.69 -5.06 -10.47
N ALA A 67 -2.70 -5.21 -9.58
CA ALA A 67 -2.95 -5.18 -8.14
C ALA A 67 -3.57 -3.83 -7.71
N GLY A 68 -3.05 -2.72 -8.24
CA GLY A 68 -3.57 -1.38 -7.97
C GLY A 68 -5.03 -1.21 -8.37
N LEU A 69 -5.45 -1.76 -9.51
CA LEU A 69 -6.85 -1.74 -9.95
C LEU A 69 -7.78 -2.47 -8.96
N CYS A 70 -7.37 -3.63 -8.45
CA CYS A 70 -8.13 -4.33 -7.42
C CYS A 70 -8.24 -3.51 -6.13
N TYR A 71 -7.16 -2.85 -5.71
CA TYR A 71 -7.17 -1.97 -4.53
C TYR A 71 -8.06 -0.74 -4.72
N VAL A 72 -8.14 -0.17 -5.92
CA VAL A 72 -9.07 0.94 -6.24
C VAL A 72 -10.52 0.49 -6.09
N GLU A 73 -10.84 -0.73 -6.53
CA GLU A 73 -12.18 -1.30 -6.39
C GLU A 73 -12.56 -1.47 -4.91
N PHE A 74 -11.66 -2.03 -4.10
CA PHE A 74 -11.88 -2.16 -2.66
C PHE A 74 -11.98 -0.82 -1.95
N ALA A 75 -11.12 0.15 -2.28
CA ALA A 75 -11.16 1.49 -1.70
C ALA A 75 -12.45 2.25 -2.05
N SER A 76 -13.03 1.99 -3.23
CA SER A 76 -14.29 2.60 -3.65
C SER A 76 -15.51 1.95 -2.99
N MET A 77 -15.47 0.63 -2.72
CA MET A 77 -16.55 -0.08 -2.02
C MET A 77 -16.55 0.17 -0.51
N ILE A 78 -15.37 0.35 0.09
CA ILE A 78 -15.18 0.38 1.54
C ILE A 78 -14.39 1.66 1.90
N PRO A 79 -15.04 2.85 1.92
CA PRO A 79 -14.39 4.15 2.08
C PRO A 79 -14.05 4.49 3.54
N ILE A 80 -13.55 3.51 4.28
CA ILE A 80 -13.06 3.62 5.65
C ILE A 80 -11.54 3.74 5.66
N ALA A 81 -10.99 4.44 6.64
CA ALA A 81 -9.55 4.52 6.83
C ALA A 81 -9.01 3.12 7.18
N GLY A 82 -8.36 2.48 6.22
CA GLY A 82 -7.90 1.10 6.34
C GLY A 82 -6.99 0.67 5.19
N SER A 83 -6.35 -0.49 5.36
CA SER A 83 -5.49 -1.15 4.37
C SER A 83 -5.98 -2.59 4.14
N ALA A 84 -5.13 -3.48 3.59
CA ALA A 84 -5.48 -4.85 3.22
C ALA A 84 -6.13 -5.68 4.35
N TYR A 85 -5.73 -5.44 5.60
CA TYR A 85 -6.35 -6.06 6.79
C TYR A 85 -7.86 -5.78 6.85
N THR A 86 -8.23 -4.50 6.74
CA THR A 86 -9.62 -4.05 6.84
C THR A 86 -10.45 -4.57 5.68
N TYR A 87 -9.89 -4.59 4.47
CA TYR A 87 -10.57 -5.14 3.28
C TYR A 87 -10.80 -6.65 3.39
N SER A 88 -9.80 -7.38 3.91
CA SER A 88 -9.88 -8.83 4.11
C SER A 88 -10.85 -9.20 5.23
N TYR A 89 -10.90 -8.39 6.29
CA TYR A 89 -11.88 -8.57 7.37
C TYR A 89 -13.31 -8.40 6.87
N ALA A 90 -13.55 -7.41 6.01
CA ALA A 90 -14.87 -7.14 5.44
C ALA A 90 -15.33 -8.20 4.43
N THR A 91 -14.40 -8.87 3.72
CA THR A 91 -14.73 -9.76 2.60
C THR A 91 -14.59 -11.25 2.92
N MET A 92 -13.56 -11.64 3.68
CA MET A 92 -13.14 -13.04 3.86
C MET A 92 -13.22 -13.53 5.31
N GLY A 93 -13.50 -12.64 6.26
CA GLY A 93 -13.68 -12.97 7.68
C GLY A 93 -12.40 -12.90 8.51
N GLU A 94 -12.57 -13.18 9.81
CA GLU A 94 -11.58 -12.86 10.85
C GLU A 94 -10.27 -13.64 10.72
N LEU A 95 -10.31 -14.93 10.37
CA LEU A 95 -9.10 -15.76 10.30
C LEU A 95 -8.12 -15.28 9.21
N ILE A 96 -8.65 -14.97 8.03
CA ILE A 96 -7.83 -14.51 6.89
C ILE A 96 -7.33 -13.10 7.16
N ALA A 97 -8.18 -12.23 7.72
CA ALA A 97 -7.76 -10.91 8.15
C ALA A 97 -6.64 -10.97 9.19
N TRP A 98 -6.74 -11.86 10.18
CA TRP A 98 -5.71 -12.02 11.21
C TRP A 98 -4.35 -12.42 10.63
N ILE A 99 -4.33 -13.36 9.67
CA ILE A 99 -3.10 -13.77 8.98
C ILE A 99 -2.49 -12.58 8.22
N ILE A 100 -3.29 -11.85 7.45
CA ILE A 100 -2.83 -10.67 6.70
C ILE A 100 -2.38 -9.54 7.64
N GLY A 101 -3.02 -9.39 8.81
CA GLY A 101 -2.62 -8.43 9.82
C GLY A 101 -1.20 -8.69 10.33
N TRP A 102 -0.88 -9.95 10.64
CA TRP A 102 0.47 -10.34 11.06
C TRP A 102 1.49 -10.20 9.93
N ASP A 103 1.11 -10.55 8.70
CA ASP A 103 1.95 -10.36 7.51
C ASP A 103 2.31 -8.88 7.30
N LEU A 104 1.33 -7.97 7.37
CA LEU A 104 1.56 -6.53 7.26
C LEU A 104 2.46 -5.99 8.36
N ILE A 105 2.30 -6.44 9.61
CA ILE A 105 3.18 -6.01 10.72
C ILE A 105 4.63 -6.39 10.42
N LEU A 106 4.87 -7.61 9.95
CA LEU A 106 6.19 -8.08 9.58
C LEU A 106 6.74 -7.35 8.36
N GLU A 107 5.91 -7.10 7.35
CA GLU A 107 6.27 -6.37 6.14
C GLU A 107 6.71 -4.94 6.46
N TYR A 108 5.92 -4.20 7.24
CA TYR A 108 6.27 -2.83 7.63
C TYR A 108 7.52 -2.78 8.53
N ALA A 109 7.68 -3.75 9.45
CA ALA A 109 8.86 -3.83 10.30
C ALA A 109 10.13 -4.10 9.49
N LEU A 110 10.08 -5.08 8.57
CA LEU A 110 11.19 -5.40 7.69
C LEU A 110 11.49 -4.26 6.71
N GLY A 111 10.45 -3.60 6.19
CA GLY A 111 10.56 -2.43 5.34
C GLY A 111 11.31 -1.30 6.06
N ALA A 112 10.91 -0.96 7.28
CA ALA A 112 11.59 0.05 8.10
C ALA A 112 13.04 -0.34 8.41
N ALA A 113 13.30 -1.61 8.77
CA ALA A 113 14.65 -2.10 9.02
C ALA A 113 15.53 -2.04 7.75
N CYS A 114 14.99 -2.40 6.58
CA CYS A 114 15.69 -2.33 5.31
C CYS A 114 16.06 -0.88 4.96
N VAL A 115 15.16 0.08 5.21
CA VAL A 115 15.45 1.50 5.00
C VAL A 115 16.48 2.03 5.99
N ALA A 116 16.48 1.55 7.24
CA ALA A 116 17.46 1.96 8.24
C ALA A 116 18.89 1.45 7.95
N ILE A 117 19.01 0.33 7.23
CA ILE A 117 20.30 -0.29 6.85
C ILE A 117 20.82 0.24 5.50
N ALA A 118 19.91 0.66 4.61
CA ALA A 118 20.21 1.16 3.27
C ALA A 118 20.85 2.56 3.30
#